data_AF-A0A1Y1KJN6-F1
#
_entry.id   AF-A0A1Y1KJN6-F1
#
_cell.length_a   1.000
_cell.length_b   1.000
_cell.length_c   1.000
_cell.angle_alpha   90.00
_cell.angle_beta   90.00
_cell.angle_gamma   90.00
#
_symmetry.space_group_name_H-M   'P 1'
#
loop_
_entity.id
_entity.type
_entity.pdbx_description
1 polymer ?
#
loop_
_entity_poly.entity_id
_entity_poly.type
_entity_poly.pdbx_seq_one_letter_code
_entity_poly.pdbx_strand_id
1 'polypeptide(L)'
;MDCMFENCLTECCLEIEDIPQQTKYPVWILGKKYRAIDDLGRIRRDILTRLWFTYRKGFIPIGGGDGLTTDKGWGCMLRCGQMVLAQALVDLHLGRDWYWEPETRDVTYLKILQKFEDRRQAPFSIHQIALMGASEGKDVGQWFGPNTIAQVLKKLIVYDEWSSVVIHVALDNTVVINEIKQQCLQSDAINIVQNGWKPLLLVVPLRLGLNEINPIYIAGLQVTYLHTIISCKELILFAFRHVLALNTV
;
A
#
# COMPACT_ATOMS: atom_id res chain seq x y z
N MET A 1 16.92 14.32 -20.82
CA MET A 1 15.81 13.60 -20.18
C MET A 1 16.14 12.12 -20.02
N ASP A 2 17.39 11.67 -20.17
CA ASP A 2 17.70 10.23 -20.23
C ASP A 2 18.94 9.80 -19.43
N CYS A 3 19.55 10.68 -18.62
CA CYS A 3 20.82 10.36 -17.95
C CYS A 3 20.68 9.75 -16.54
N MET A 4 19.48 9.83 -15.94
CA MET A 4 19.22 9.26 -14.60
C MET A 4 18.73 7.81 -14.63
N PHE A 5 18.09 7.38 -15.72
CA PHE A 5 17.63 5.99 -15.87
C PHE A 5 18.77 5.05 -16.29
N GLU A 6 19.69 5.51 -17.13
CA GLU A 6 20.84 4.69 -17.57
C GLU A 6 21.85 4.40 -16.44
N ASN A 7 22.01 5.31 -15.48
CA ASN A 7 22.91 5.08 -14.33
C ASN A 7 22.40 4.01 -13.37
N CYS A 8 21.09 3.74 -13.34
CA CYS A 8 20.53 2.70 -12.46
C CYS A 8 20.66 1.29 -13.08
N LEU A 9 20.82 1.20 -14.40
CA LEU A 9 21.00 -0.06 -15.13
C LEU A 9 22.48 -0.44 -15.33
N THR A 10 23.40 0.54 -15.28
CA THR A 10 24.84 0.31 -15.46
C THR A 10 25.61 -0.10 -14.19
N GLU A 11 24.99 -0.02 -13.00
CA GLU A 11 25.55 -0.57 -11.74
C GLU A 11 25.25 -2.08 -11.53
N CYS A 12 25.15 -2.85 -12.62
CA CYS A 12 24.73 -4.26 -12.58
C CYS A 12 25.80 -5.26 -12.05
N CYS A 13 26.83 -4.84 -11.32
CA CYS A 13 27.90 -5.73 -10.82
C CYS A 13 28.31 -5.56 -9.35
N LEU A 14 27.58 -4.80 -8.54
CA LEU A 14 27.72 -4.88 -7.08
C LEU A 14 26.54 -5.70 -6.57
N GLU A 15 26.79 -6.93 -6.13
CA GLU A 15 25.80 -7.69 -5.36
C GLU A 15 25.56 -6.96 -4.05
N ILE A 16 24.63 -6.02 -4.04
CA ILE A 16 24.17 -5.39 -2.82
C ILE A 16 23.53 -6.52 -1.98
N GLU A 17 24.02 -6.72 -0.75
CA GLU A 17 23.52 -7.70 0.21
C GLU A 17 22.12 -7.31 0.75
N ASP A 18 21.17 -7.07 -0.15
CA ASP A 18 19.82 -6.58 0.17
C ASP A 18 18.93 -7.63 0.82
N ILE A 19 19.28 -8.91 0.61
CA ILE A 19 18.51 -10.06 1.07
C ILE A 19 19.47 -10.97 1.84
N PRO A 20 19.13 -11.40 3.07
CA PRO A 20 19.99 -12.28 3.85
C PRO A 20 20.31 -13.57 3.09
N GLN A 21 21.54 -13.67 2.56
CA GLN A 21 21.91 -14.76 1.64
C GLN A 21 22.19 -16.10 2.37
N GLN A 22 22.36 -16.07 3.69
CA GLN A 22 22.86 -17.21 4.48
C GLN A 22 21.86 -17.74 5.53
N THR A 23 20.62 -17.26 5.50
CA THR A 23 19.60 -17.70 6.45
C THR A 23 18.96 -19.01 6.02
N LYS A 24 18.82 -19.96 6.96
CA LYS A 24 18.01 -21.18 6.79
C LYS A 24 16.50 -20.89 6.91
N TYR A 25 16.13 -19.70 7.36
CA TYR A 25 14.74 -19.31 7.57
C TYR A 25 14.09 -18.87 6.24
N PRO A 26 12.81 -19.18 6.04
CA PRO A 26 12.09 -18.75 4.85
C PRO A 26 11.88 -17.24 4.83
N VAL A 27 11.87 -16.67 3.63
CA VAL A 27 11.45 -15.28 3.38
C VAL A 27 9.98 -15.29 3.01
N TRP A 28 9.18 -14.44 3.66
CA TRP A 28 7.76 -14.31 3.36
C TRP A 28 7.47 -12.92 2.80
N ILE A 29 6.81 -12.88 1.64
CA ILE A 29 6.39 -11.63 1.00
C ILE A 29 4.91 -11.77 0.67
N LEU A 30 4.07 -11.00 1.37
CA LEU A 30 2.63 -10.93 1.12
C LEU A 30 2.00 -12.31 0.89
N GLY A 31 2.23 -13.22 1.84
CA GLY A 31 1.74 -14.59 1.84
C GLY A 31 2.42 -15.63 0.94
N LYS A 32 3.42 -15.24 0.15
CA LYS A 32 4.29 -16.19 -0.56
C LYS A 32 5.54 -16.51 0.25
N LYS A 33 5.85 -17.80 0.33
CA LYS A 33 7.06 -18.34 0.97
C LYS A 33 8.16 -18.54 -0.06
N TYR A 34 9.35 -18.07 0.25
CA TYR A 34 10.55 -18.24 -0.56
C TYR A 34 11.68 -18.83 0.28
N ARG A 35 12.60 -19.56 -0.38
CA ARG A 35 13.87 -19.96 0.22
C ARG A 35 14.90 -18.89 -0.09
N ALA A 36 15.45 -18.26 0.96
CA ALA A 36 16.36 -17.12 0.80
C ALA A 36 17.55 -17.41 -0.14
N ILE A 37 18.10 -18.63 -0.05
CA ILE A 37 19.29 -19.05 -0.80
C ILE A 37 18.95 -19.36 -2.27
N ASP A 38 17.83 -20.06 -2.50
CA ASP A 38 17.51 -20.62 -3.82
C ASP A 38 16.67 -19.68 -4.69
N ASP A 39 15.91 -18.77 -4.07
CA ASP A 39 14.88 -17.98 -4.72
C ASP A 39 15.21 -16.48 -4.81
N LEU A 40 16.49 -16.07 -4.69
CA LEU A 40 16.89 -14.65 -4.71
C LEU A 40 16.30 -13.86 -5.89
N GLY A 41 16.36 -14.41 -7.10
CA GLY A 41 15.78 -13.76 -8.29
C GLY A 41 14.26 -13.62 -8.22
N ARG A 42 13.56 -14.59 -7.62
CA ARG A 42 12.10 -14.56 -7.44
C ARG A 42 11.70 -13.59 -6.34
N ILE A 43 12.47 -13.53 -5.26
CA ILE A 43 12.30 -12.56 -4.17
C ILE A 43 12.43 -11.14 -4.72
N ARG A 44 13.52 -10.85 -5.44
CA ARG A 44 13.74 -9.53 -6.08
C ARG A 44 12.61 -9.17 -7.03
N ARG A 45 12.20 -10.10 -7.90
CA ARG A 45 11.09 -9.87 -8.85
C ARG A 45 9.78 -9.56 -8.14
N ASP A 46 9.46 -10.27 -7.06
CA ASP A 46 8.23 -10.07 -6.31
C ASP A 46 8.18 -8.70 -5.62
N ILE A 47 9.31 -8.27 -5.05
CA ILE A 47 9.48 -6.93 -4.45
C ILE A 47 9.35 -5.85 -5.53
N LEU A 48 10.08 -5.97 -6.64
CA LEU A 48 10.07 -4.99 -7.74
C LEU A 48 8.71 -4.86 -8.43
N THR A 49 7.87 -5.90 -8.33
CA THR A 49 6.50 -5.86 -8.85
C THR A 49 5.60 -4.92 -8.04
N ARG A 50 5.92 -4.64 -6.77
CA ARG A 50 5.05 -3.86 -5.90
C ARG A 50 5.08 -2.38 -6.29
N LEU A 51 3.89 -1.79 -6.43
CA LEU A 51 3.74 -0.36 -6.69
C LEU A 51 4.32 0.44 -5.51
N TRP A 52 5.41 1.16 -5.78
CA TRP A 52 6.14 1.92 -4.78
C TRP A 52 5.88 3.42 -4.94
N PHE A 53 5.27 4.02 -3.90
CA PHE A 53 5.00 5.46 -3.86
C PHE A 53 5.92 6.14 -2.86
N THR A 54 6.62 7.16 -3.33
CA THR A 54 7.60 7.93 -2.57
C THR A 54 7.19 9.40 -2.51
N TYR A 55 7.94 10.20 -1.75
CA TYR A 55 7.76 11.64 -1.76
C TYR A 55 7.96 12.22 -3.17
N ARG A 56 7.12 13.19 -3.51
CA ARG A 56 7.12 13.89 -4.78
C ARG A 56 7.15 15.40 -4.53
N LYS A 57 7.60 16.13 -5.53
CA LYS A 57 7.69 17.60 -5.53
C LYS A 57 7.30 18.14 -6.89
N GLY A 58 6.83 19.39 -6.92
CA GLY A 58 6.42 20.05 -8.14
C GLY A 58 5.07 19.59 -8.69
N PHE A 59 4.27 18.89 -7.89
CA PHE A 59 2.87 18.64 -8.23
C PHE A 59 2.03 19.91 -8.03
N ILE A 60 0.85 19.94 -8.65
CA ILE A 60 -0.09 21.08 -8.54
C ILE A 60 -0.37 21.39 -7.06
N PRO A 61 -0.34 22.64 -6.60
CA PRO A 61 -0.60 22.99 -5.20
C PRO A 61 -1.86 22.33 -4.61
N ILE A 62 -1.74 21.73 -3.41
CA ILE A 62 -2.85 21.12 -2.66
C ILE A 62 -3.56 22.21 -1.84
N GLY A 63 -4.86 22.41 -2.04
CA GLY A 63 -5.67 23.35 -1.25
C GLY A 63 -5.81 24.77 -1.82
N GLY A 64 -5.26 25.06 -3.02
CA GLY A 64 -5.37 26.38 -3.66
C GLY A 64 -4.03 26.90 -4.16
N GLY A 65 -3.95 28.16 -4.61
CA GLY A 65 -2.74 28.76 -5.20
C GLY A 65 -1.51 28.73 -4.29
N ASP A 66 -1.70 28.91 -2.98
CA ASP A 66 -0.64 28.92 -1.97
C ASP A 66 -0.45 27.54 -1.28
N GLY A 67 -0.99 26.48 -1.90
CA GLY A 67 -0.95 25.13 -1.38
C GLY A 67 0.43 24.47 -1.43
N LEU A 68 0.60 23.37 -0.68
CA LEU A 68 1.83 22.58 -0.72
C LEU A 68 2.01 21.90 -2.09
N THR A 69 3.23 21.94 -2.62
CA THR A 69 3.63 21.31 -3.89
C THR A 69 4.59 20.13 -3.70
N THR A 70 4.83 19.74 -2.45
CA THR A 70 5.67 18.62 -2.05
C THR A 70 5.09 17.96 -0.82
N ASP A 71 5.17 16.63 -0.75
CA ASP A 71 4.76 15.84 0.41
C ASP A 71 5.94 15.41 1.29
N LYS A 72 7.15 15.83 0.94
CA LYS A 72 8.35 15.60 1.75
C LYS A 72 8.16 16.18 3.16
N GLY A 73 8.38 15.33 4.17
CA GLY A 73 8.32 15.71 5.59
C GLY A 73 6.97 15.49 6.27
N TRP A 74 5.90 15.18 5.53
CA TRP A 74 4.58 14.97 6.11
C TRP A 74 3.76 13.84 5.46
N GLY A 75 3.99 13.54 4.18
CA GLY A 75 3.20 12.60 3.39
C GLY A 75 3.50 11.12 3.58
N CYS A 76 4.43 10.71 4.45
CA CYS A 76 4.90 9.32 4.49
C CYS A 76 3.77 8.32 4.70
N MET A 77 2.89 8.57 5.68
CA MET A 77 1.76 7.68 5.96
C MET A 77 0.74 7.65 4.82
N LEU A 78 0.60 8.76 4.08
CA LEU A 78 -0.29 8.81 2.93
C LEU A 78 0.25 7.93 1.80
N ARG A 79 1.56 8.00 1.52
CA ARG A 79 2.24 7.10 0.57
C ARG A 79 2.16 5.63 1.00
N CYS A 80 2.28 5.37 2.29
CA CYS A 80 2.07 4.03 2.86
C CYS A 80 0.65 3.51 2.57
N GLY A 81 -0.38 4.34 2.78
CA GLY A 81 -1.75 4.03 2.43
C GLY A 81 -1.96 3.77 0.94
N GLN A 82 -1.34 4.58 0.08
CA GLN A 82 -1.37 4.37 -1.38
C GLN A 82 -0.81 2.98 -1.74
N MET A 83 0.33 2.57 -1.17
CA MET A 83 0.94 1.27 -1.46
C MET A 83 0.06 0.10 -1.01
N VAL A 84 -0.56 0.19 0.17
CA VAL A 84 -1.49 -0.83 0.68
C VAL A 84 -2.70 -0.98 -0.23
N LEU A 85 -3.33 0.13 -0.62
CA LEU A 85 -4.49 0.10 -1.50
C LEU A 85 -4.12 -0.36 -2.91
N ALA A 86 -3.02 0.15 -3.47
CA ALA A 86 -2.56 -0.24 -4.79
C ALA A 86 -2.23 -1.73 -4.86
N GLN A 87 -1.62 -2.28 -3.83
CA GLN A 87 -1.37 -3.72 -3.72
C GLN A 87 -2.68 -4.51 -3.71
N ALA A 88 -3.68 -4.07 -2.95
CA ALA A 88 -5.00 -4.72 -2.94
C ALA A 88 -5.68 -4.67 -4.33
N LEU A 89 -5.53 -3.56 -5.07
CA LEU A 89 -6.06 -3.42 -6.42
C LEU A 89 -5.31 -4.30 -7.43
N VAL A 90 -3.99 -4.44 -7.31
CA VAL A 90 -3.19 -5.38 -8.11
C VAL A 90 -3.65 -6.81 -7.85
N ASP A 91 -3.77 -7.21 -6.58
CA ASP A 91 -4.23 -8.57 -6.24
C ASP A 91 -5.65 -8.86 -6.73
N LEU A 92 -6.53 -7.85 -6.69
CA LEU A 92 -7.91 -7.97 -7.19
C LEU A 92 -7.98 -8.14 -8.71
N HIS A 93 -7.28 -7.28 -9.46
CA HIS A 93 -7.48 -7.16 -10.91
C HIS A 93 -6.47 -7.95 -11.75
N LEU A 94 -5.29 -8.21 -11.21
CA LEU A 94 -4.19 -8.90 -11.90
C LEU A 94 -3.83 -10.23 -11.23
N GLY A 95 -4.12 -10.36 -9.93
CA GLY A 95 -3.80 -11.53 -9.12
C GLY A 95 -2.42 -11.45 -8.48
N ARG A 96 -2.26 -12.17 -7.36
CA ARG A 96 -1.02 -12.21 -6.57
C ARG A 96 0.18 -12.82 -7.32
N ASP A 97 -0.09 -13.61 -8.36
CA ASP A 97 0.91 -14.25 -9.23
C ASP A 97 1.33 -13.40 -10.43
N TRP A 98 0.74 -12.22 -10.59
CA TRP A 98 1.18 -11.26 -11.60
C TRP A 98 2.53 -10.64 -11.19
N TYR A 99 3.39 -10.43 -12.19
CA TYR A 99 4.72 -9.83 -12.07
C TYR A 99 4.89 -8.68 -13.05
N TRP A 100 5.56 -7.63 -12.60
CA TRP A 100 5.90 -6.48 -13.45
C TRP A 100 7.27 -6.70 -14.11
N GLU A 101 7.34 -6.35 -15.38
CA GLU A 101 8.57 -6.24 -16.17
C GLU A 101 8.64 -4.83 -16.80
N PRO A 102 9.82 -4.27 -17.09
CA PRO A 102 9.96 -2.94 -17.70
C PRO A 102 9.16 -2.74 -18.98
N GLU A 103 8.96 -3.80 -19.75
CA GLU A 103 8.21 -3.83 -21.01
C GLU A 103 6.70 -3.96 -20.81
N THR A 104 6.22 -4.07 -19.56
CA THR A 104 4.81 -4.27 -19.22
C THR A 104 3.96 -3.12 -19.75
N ARG A 105 3.07 -3.46 -20.68
CA ARG A 105 2.06 -2.56 -21.27
C ARG A 105 0.64 -2.95 -20.87
N ASP A 106 0.49 -3.72 -19.78
CA ASP A 106 -0.79 -4.20 -19.29
C ASP A 106 -1.72 -3.01 -18.99
N VAL A 107 -2.86 -2.96 -19.69
CA VAL A 107 -3.82 -1.85 -19.61
C VAL A 107 -4.46 -1.78 -18.22
N THR A 108 -4.68 -2.92 -17.57
CA THR A 108 -5.23 -3.01 -16.22
C THR A 108 -4.22 -2.49 -15.20
N TYR A 109 -2.95 -2.87 -15.32
CA TYR A 109 -1.88 -2.31 -14.49
C TYR A 109 -1.78 -0.78 -14.62
N LEU A 110 -1.75 -0.27 -15.86
CA LEU A 110 -1.67 1.18 -16.11
C LEU A 110 -2.91 1.91 -15.56
N LYS A 111 -4.09 1.30 -15.67
CA LYS A 111 -5.34 1.84 -15.09
C LYS A 111 -5.29 1.89 -13.56
N ILE A 112 -4.67 0.90 -12.90
CA ILE A 112 -4.44 0.95 -11.45
C ILE A 112 -3.46 2.08 -11.12
N LEU A 113 -2.30 2.14 -11.80
CA LEU A 113 -1.26 3.13 -11.56
C LEU A 113 -1.79 4.57 -11.70
N GLN A 114 -2.59 4.84 -12.74
CA GLN A 114 -3.19 6.16 -12.99
C GLN A 114 -4.05 6.66 -11.83
N LYS A 115 -4.62 5.77 -11.00
CA LYS A 115 -5.43 6.17 -9.84
C LYS A 115 -4.63 6.83 -8.73
N PHE A 116 -3.30 6.67 -8.73
CA PHE A 116 -2.40 7.16 -7.68
C PHE A 116 -1.48 8.29 -8.15
N GLU A 117 -1.58 8.72 -9.42
CA GLU A 117 -0.83 9.87 -9.92
C GLU A 117 -1.05 11.10 -9.05
N ASP A 118 -0.01 11.94 -8.89
CA ASP A 118 -0.10 13.18 -8.11
C ASP A 118 -0.83 14.29 -8.89
N ARG A 119 -2.07 14.00 -9.29
CA ARG A 119 -2.99 14.86 -10.03
C ARG A 119 -4.33 14.89 -9.30
N ARG A 120 -4.99 16.05 -9.32
CA ARG A 120 -6.28 16.24 -8.63
C ARG A 120 -7.37 15.28 -9.10
N GLN A 121 -7.32 14.82 -10.35
CA GLN A 121 -8.29 13.92 -10.95
C GLN A 121 -8.11 12.46 -10.51
N ALA A 122 -6.91 12.08 -10.07
CA ALA A 122 -6.65 10.72 -9.64
C ALA A 122 -7.26 10.49 -8.23
N PRO A 123 -8.16 9.49 -8.06
CA PRO A 123 -8.98 9.33 -6.86
C PRO A 123 -8.16 9.04 -5.60
N PHE A 124 -6.98 8.42 -5.75
CA PHE A 124 -6.08 8.07 -4.65
C PHE A 124 -4.78 8.86 -4.72
N SER A 125 -4.78 10.02 -5.37
CA SER A 125 -3.66 10.96 -5.39
C SER A 125 -3.34 11.50 -4.00
N ILE A 126 -2.12 12.02 -3.83
CA ILE A 126 -1.74 12.74 -2.61
C ILE A 126 -2.69 13.92 -2.34
N HIS A 127 -3.22 14.56 -3.40
CA HIS A 127 -4.20 15.64 -3.30
C HIS A 127 -5.49 15.18 -2.63
N GLN A 128 -6.10 14.12 -3.16
CA GLN A 128 -7.38 13.62 -2.67
C GLN A 128 -7.26 13.08 -1.26
N ILE A 129 -6.17 12.35 -0.96
CA ILE A 129 -5.91 11.81 0.38
C ILE A 129 -5.70 12.95 1.40
N ALA A 130 -4.87 13.94 1.07
CA ALA A 130 -4.60 15.06 1.98
C ALA A 130 -5.86 15.92 2.23
N LEU A 131 -6.64 16.21 1.19
CA LEU A 131 -7.87 17.00 1.30
C LEU A 131 -8.97 16.24 2.07
N MET A 132 -9.14 14.94 1.82
CA MET A 132 -10.09 14.10 2.55
C MET A 132 -9.71 13.98 4.04
N GLY A 133 -8.44 14.19 4.39
CA GLY A 133 -7.96 14.26 5.77
C GLY A 133 -8.72 15.27 6.64
N ALA A 134 -9.24 16.36 6.07
CA ALA A 134 -10.02 17.34 6.81
C ALA A 134 -11.26 16.72 7.47
N SER A 135 -11.86 15.71 6.83
CA SER A 135 -12.99 14.96 7.38
C SER A 135 -12.64 14.07 8.59
N GLU A 136 -11.35 13.89 8.86
CA GLU A 136 -10.77 13.20 10.03
C GLU A 136 -10.05 14.18 10.97
N GLY A 137 -10.29 15.49 10.81
CA GLY A 137 -9.64 16.54 11.61
C GLY A 137 -8.14 16.70 11.32
N LYS A 138 -7.70 16.40 10.10
CA LYS A 138 -6.32 16.58 9.64
C LYS A 138 -6.22 17.58 8.51
N ASP A 139 -5.55 18.69 8.77
CA ASP A 139 -5.24 19.67 7.73
C ASP A 139 -4.15 19.15 6.79
N VAL A 140 -4.10 19.71 5.58
CA VAL A 140 -3.02 19.45 4.61
C VAL A 140 -1.67 19.78 5.26
N GLY A 141 -0.69 18.88 5.13
CA GLY A 141 0.61 19.03 5.79
C GLY A 141 0.71 18.36 7.16
N GLN A 142 -0.41 17.96 7.77
CA GLN A 142 -0.38 17.23 9.04
C GLN A 142 -0.14 15.74 8.84
N TRP A 143 0.51 15.13 9.83
CA TRP A 143 0.81 13.71 9.80
C TRP A 143 -0.40 12.83 10.17
N PHE A 144 -0.58 11.74 9.42
CA PHE A 144 -1.64 10.76 9.64
C PHE A 144 -1.13 9.58 10.47
N GLY A 145 -1.99 9.05 11.35
CA GLY A 145 -1.81 7.72 11.90
C GLY A 145 -2.40 6.62 11.01
N PRO A 146 -2.12 5.33 11.27
CA PRO A 146 -2.66 4.20 10.50
C PRO A 146 -4.20 4.18 10.43
N ASN A 147 -4.87 4.46 11.55
CA ASN A 147 -6.34 4.56 11.54
C ASN A 147 -6.83 5.68 10.62
N THR A 148 -6.25 6.89 10.73
CA THR A 148 -6.66 8.05 9.93
C THR A 148 -6.54 7.79 8.43
N ILE A 149 -5.41 7.25 7.97
CA ILE A 149 -5.26 6.93 6.55
C ILE A 149 -6.24 5.85 6.10
N ALA A 150 -6.52 4.84 6.94
CA ALA A 150 -7.51 3.81 6.62
C ALA A 150 -8.92 4.38 6.47
N GLN A 151 -9.34 5.28 7.37
CA GLN A 151 -10.64 5.95 7.28
C GLN A 151 -10.74 6.85 6.05
N VAL A 152 -9.67 7.60 5.74
CA VAL A 152 -9.61 8.43 4.53
C VAL A 152 -9.75 7.57 3.27
N LEU A 153 -9.00 6.47 3.15
CA LEU A 153 -9.10 5.56 2.01
C LEU A 153 -10.49 4.91 1.92
N LYS A 154 -11.10 4.56 3.06
CA LYS A 154 -12.48 4.06 3.11
C LYS A 154 -13.50 5.05 2.55
N LYS A 155 -13.28 6.35 2.71
CA LYS A 155 -14.14 7.38 2.11
C LYS A 155 -13.86 7.56 0.62
N LEU A 156 -12.59 7.47 0.20
CA LEU A 156 -12.19 7.68 -1.20
C LEU A 156 -12.54 6.49 -2.11
N ILE A 157 -12.48 5.25 -1.61
CA ILE A 157 -12.73 4.04 -2.41
C ILE A 157 -14.15 3.99 -3.00
N VAL A 158 -15.11 4.68 -2.37
CA VAL A 158 -16.50 4.77 -2.82
C VAL A 158 -16.59 5.40 -4.22
N TYR A 159 -15.64 6.28 -4.58
CA TYR A 159 -15.60 6.91 -5.90
C TYR A 159 -14.91 6.05 -6.98
N ASP A 160 -14.43 4.85 -6.63
CA ASP A 160 -13.88 3.88 -7.59
C ASP A 160 -14.90 2.81 -7.96
N GLU A 161 -15.82 3.18 -8.85
CA GLU A 161 -16.86 2.29 -9.37
C GLU A 161 -16.26 1.05 -10.08
N TRP A 162 -15.10 1.20 -10.72
CA TRP A 162 -14.48 0.12 -11.48
C TRP A 162 -14.03 -1.05 -10.61
N SER A 163 -13.45 -0.76 -9.44
CA SER A 163 -12.97 -1.81 -8.54
C SER A 163 -14.06 -2.29 -7.59
N SER A 164 -15.04 -1.42 -7.26
CA SER A 164 -16.16 -1.75 -6.36
C SER A 164 -15.72 -2.40 -5.04
N VAL A 165 -14.57 -1.96 -4.51
CA VAL A 165 -13.95 -2.50 -3.28
C VAL A 165 -14.64 -1.90 -2.06
N VAL A 166 -14.92 -2.74 -1.08
CA VAL A 166 -15.33 -2.34 0.27
C VAL A 166 -14.10 -2.29 1.16
N ILE A 167 -13.87 -1.16 1.83
CA ILE A 167 -12.86 -1.06 2.90
C ILE A 167 -13.57 -1.12 4.25
N HIS A 168 -13.28 -2.16 5.02
CA HIS A 168 -13.74 -2.28 6.40
C HIS A 168 -12.59 -1.97 7.36
N VAL A 169 -12.77 -0.98 8.23
CA VAL A 169 -11.81 -0.65 9.29
C VAL A 169 -12.37 -1.15 10.61
N ALA A 170 -11.78 -2.22 11.14
CA ALA A 170 -12.17 -2.81 12.41
C ALA A 170 -11.68 -1.92 13.56
N LEU A 171 -12.60 -1.50 14.43
CA LEU A 171 -12.29 -0.70 15.62
C LEU A 171 -12.26 -1.60 16.86
N ASP A 172 -11.66 -1.09 17.94
CA ASP A 172 -11.63 -1.76 19.25
C ASP A 172 -11.09 -3.20 19.21
N ASN A 173 -10.15 -3.46 18.29
CA ASN A 173 -9.52 -4.76 18.06
C ASN A 173 -10.52 -5.91 17.79
N THR A 174 -11.73 -5.59 17.32
CA THR A 174 -12.82 -6.55 17.14
C THR A 174 -13.33 -6.52 15.71
N VAL A 175 -13.38 -7.69 15.06
CA VAL A 175 -13.92 -7.84 13.71
C VAL A 175 -15.34 -8.40 13.79
N VAL A 176 -16.33 -7.58 13.44
CA VAL A 176 -17.74 -7.98 13.47
C VAL A 176 -18.16 -8.55 12.10
N ILE A 177 -18.21 -9.87 12.01
CA ILE A 177 -18.48 -10.59 10.75
C ILE A 177 -19.79 -10.15 10.09
N ASN A 178 -20.84 -9.90 10.87
CA ASN A 178 -22.15 -9.51 10.35
C ASN A 178 -22.12 -8.13 9.68
N GLU A 179 -21.35 -7.18 10.20
CA GLU A 179 -21.18 -5.86 9.58
C GLU A 179 -20.46 -5.97 8.24
N ILE A 180 -19.41 -6.80 8.17
CA ILE A 180 -18.70 -7.06 6.91
C ILE A 180 -19.65 -7.68 5.89
N LYS A 181 -20.43 -8.70 6.28
CA LYS A 181 -21.41 -9.32 5.40
C LYS A 181 -22.41 -8.29 4.86
N GLN A 182 -22.92 -7.42 5.71
CA GLN A 182 -23.86 -6.36 5.29
C GLN A 182 -23.22 -5.38 4.29
N GLN A 183 -21.96 -5.00 4.50
CA GLN A 183 -21.24 -4.08 3.61
C GLN A 183 -20.91 -4.73 2.25
N CYS A 184 -20.48 -6.00 2.25
CA CYS A 184 -20.07 -6.71 1.04
C CYS A 184 -21.24 -7.27 0.22
N LEU A 185 -22.40 -7.51 0.85
CA LEU A 185 -23.59 -8.08 0.19
C LEU A 185 -24.63 -7.03 -0.19
N GLN A 186 -24.36 -5.72 -0.01
CA GLN A 186 -25.32 -4.67 -0.35
C GLN A 186 -25.77 -4.81 -1.82
N SER A 187 -27.05 -5.14 -1.95
CA SER A 187 -27.76 -5.37 -3.19
C SER A 187 -28.01 -4.04 -3.89
N ASP A 188 -27.29 -3.77 -4.97
CA ASP A 188 -27.72 -2.76 -5.92
C ASP A 188 -29.10 -3.23 -6.45
N ALA A 189 -30.16 -2.49 -6.08
CA ALA A 189 -31.57 -2.84 -6.30
C ALA A 189 -31.98 -2.99 -7.77
N ILE A 190 -31.03 -2.93 -8.70
CA ILE A 190 -31.23 -2.95 -10.16
C ILE A 190 -30.74 -4.27 -10.79
N ASN A 191 -29.90 -5.06 -10.11
CA ASN A 191 -29.38 -6.33 -10.65
C ASN A 191 -29.60 -7.51 -9.70
N ILE A 192 -30.82 -8.07 -9.74
CA ILE A 192 -31.28 -9.27 -8.99
C ILE A 192 -30.52 -10.57 -9.40
N VAL A 193 -29.51 -10.49 -10.28
CA VAL A 193 -28.93 -11.67 -10.95
C VAL A 193 -27.54 -12.08 -10.40
N GLN A 194 -26.92 -11.33 -9.48
CA GLN A 194 -25.70 -11.80 -8.81
C GLN A 194 -25.76 -11.58 -7.30
N ASN A 195 -25.79 -12.68 -6.55
CA ASN A 195 -25.36 -12.75 -5.14
C ASN A 195 -23.85 -12.47 -5.05
N GLY A 196 -23.43 -11.26 -5.46
CA GLY A 196 -22.03 -10.90 -5.61
C GLY A 196 -21.46 -10.35 -4.31
N TRP A 197 -20.48 -11.04 -3.74
CA TRP A 197 -19.66 -10.49 -2.66
C TRP A 197 -18.73 -9.40 -3.21
N LYS A 198 -18.88 -8.16 -2.77
CA LYS A 198 -17.95 -7.08 -3.13
C LYS A 198 -16.56 -7.38 -2.55
N PRO A 199 -15.46 -7.23 -3.32
CA PRO A 199 -14.10 -7.42 -2.81
C PRO A 199 -13.85 -6.61 -1.55
N LEU A 200 -13.22 -7.23 -0.55
CA LEU A 200 -13.02 -6.64 0.77
C LEU A 200 -11.54 -6.36 1.02
N LEU A 201 -11.23 -5.11 1.38
CA LEU A 201 -9.98 -4.76 2.05
C LEU A 201 -10.27 -4.55 3.54
N LEU A 202 -9.87 -5.53 4.36
CA LEU A 202 -9.99 -5.47 5.81
C LEU A 202 -8.76 -4.79 6.41
N VAL A 203 -8.97 -3.74 7.19
CA VAL A 203 -7.91 -3.02 7.90
C VAL A 203 -8.18 -3.11 9.41
N VAL A 204 -7.19 -3.55 10.17
CA VAL A 204 -7.26 -3.64 11.64
C VAL A 204 -6.15 -2.76 12.22
N PRO A 205 -6.44 -1.49 12.58
CA PRO A 205 -5.48 -0.64 13.28
C PRO A 205 -5.23 -1.18 14.69
N LEU A 206 -3.97 -1.41 15.03
CA LEU A 206 -3.57 -1.99 16.32
C LEU A 206 -2.58 -1.09 17.06
N ARG A 207 -2.64 -1.14 18.40
CA ARG A 207 -1.59 -0.63 19.29
C ARG A 207 -1.06 -1.79 20.12
N LEU A 208 0.13 -2.27 19.78
CA LEU A 208 0.71 -3.52 20.33
C LEU A 208 1.66 -3.29 21.51
N GLY A 209 1.73 -2.06 22.01
CA GLY A 209 2.52 -1.68 23.17
C GLY A 209 2.51 -0.17 23.39
N LEU A 210 3.25 0.28 24.39
CA LEU A 210 3.36 1.69 24.74
C LEU A 210 4.41 2.39 23.89
N ASN A 211 5.65 1.89 23.96
CA ASN A 211 6.82 2.43 23.25
C ASN A 211 7.39 1.44 22.23
N GLU A 212 7.32 0.15 22.53
CA GLU A 212 7.78 -0.97 21.70
C GLU A 212 6.68 -2.02 21.58
N ILE A 213 6.75 -2.87 20.55
CA ILE A 213 5.83 -3.99 20.38
C ILE A 213 6.07 -5.00 21.51
N ASN A 214 5.01 -5.38 22.23
CA ASN A 214 5.12 -6.43 23.23
C ASN A 214 5.46 -7.77 22.52
N PRO A 215 6.55 -8.46 22.93
CA PRO A 215 7.01 -9.71 22.30
C PRO A 215 5.94 -10.81 22.20
N ILE A 216 4.93 -10.81 23.07
CA ILE A 216 3.81 -11.76 23.02
C ILE A 216 3.06 -11.73 21.67
N TYR A 217 3.05 -10.58 20.99
CA TYR A 217 2.36 -10.41 19.71
C TYR A 217 3.22 -10.78 18.50
N ILE A 218 4.53 -10.99 18.64
CA ILE A 218 5.44 -11.24 17.51
C ILE A 218 5.03 -12.50 16.73
N ALA A 219 4.74 -13.58 17.44
CA ALA A 219 4.29 -14.82 16.79
C ALA A 219 2.97 -14.64 16.03
N GLY A 220 2.00 -13.93 16.63
CA GLY A 220 0.71 -13.64 15.97
C GLY A 220 0.86 -12.72 14.75
N LEU A 221 1.75 -11.74 14.83
CA LEU A 221 2.11 -10.87 13.71
C LEU A 221 2.73 -11.68 12.57
N GLN A 222 3.70 -12.54 12.85
CA GLN A 222 4.36 -13.40 11.86
C GLN A 222 3.36 -14.26 11.08
N VAL A 223 2.35 -14.82 11.76
CA VAL A 223 1.27 -15.60 11.11
C VAL A 223 0.40 -14.72 10.23
N THR A 224 0.09 -13.51 10.67
CA THR A 224 -0.76 -12.58 9.91
C THR A 224 -0.07 -12.08 8.63
N TYR A 225 1.27 -11.93 8.65
CA TYR A 225 2.08 -11.63 7.44
C TYR A 225 2.03 -12.72 6.36
N LEU A 226 1.58 -13.93 6.71
CA LEU A 226 1.40 -15.03 5.77
C LEU A 226 0.14 -14.87 4.92
N HIS A 227 -0.79 -13.99 5.28
CA HIS A 227 -2.10 -13.93 4.61
C HIS A 227 -2.68 -12.52 4.44
N THR A 228 -2.11 -11.47 5.03
CA THR A 228 -2.73 -10.12 5.04
C THR A 228 -1.71 -8.97 4.92
N ILE A 229 -2.09 -7.90 4.24
CA ILE A 229 -1.35 -6.63 4.19
C ILE A 229 -1.58 -5.88 5.52
N ILE A 230 -0.62 -5.91 6.44
CA ILE A 230 -0.76 -5.21 7.74
C ILE A 230 -0.23 -3.78 7.64
N SER A 231 -1.08 -2.81 7.96
CA SER A 231 -0.71 -1.41 8.11
C SER A 231 -0.31 -1.10 9.56
N CYS A 232 0.91 -1.48 9.96
CA CYS A 232 1.51 -1.06 11.23
C CYS A 232 2.51 0.08 11.00
N LYS A 233 2.44 1.11 11.87
CA LYS A 233 3.34 2.30 11.89
C LYS A 233 4.82 1.94 11.79
N GLU A 234 5.21 0.85 12.44
CA GLU A 234 6.59 0.40 12.45
C GLU A 234 6.92 -0.48 11.25
N LEU A 235 5.94 -1.11 10.59
CA LEU A 235 6.21 -2.21 9.67
C LEU A 235 6.06 -1.86 8.20
N ILE A 236 5.25 -0.85 7.86
CA ILE A 236 5.44 -0.16 6.57
C ILE A 236 6.75 0.64 6.61
N LEU A 237 7.16 1.14 7.78
CA LEU A 237 8.52 1.66 7.93
C LEU A 237 9.55 0.54 7.85
N PHE A 238 9.40 -0.60 8.53
CA PHE A 238 10.42 -1.66 8.60
C PHE A 238 10.62 -2.39 7.27
N ALA A 239 9.54 -2.63 6.50
CA ALA A 239 9.62 -3.21 5.16
C ALA A 239 10.35 -2.30 4.16
N PHE A 240 10.34 -0.97 4.38
CA PHE A 240 10.97 -0.01 3.47
C PHE A 240 12.22 0.69 4.04
N ARG A 241 12.50 0.63 5.35
CA ARG A 241 13.71 1.23 5.97
C ARG A 241 14.97 0.46 5.60
N HIS A 242 14.87 -0.86 5.39
CA HIS A 242 16.00 -1.64 4.85
C HIS A 242 16.27 -1.33 3.37
N VAL A 243 15.28 -0.84 2.61
CA VAL A 243 15.49 -0.35 1.23
C VAL A 243 16.01 1.10 1.22
N LEU A 244 15.66 1.92 2.22
CA LEU A 244 16.08 3.32 2.33
C LEU A 244 17.47 3.52 2.96
N ALA A 245 18.00 2.55 3.71
CA ALA A 245 19.38 2.60 4.22
C ALA A 245 20.44 2.42 3.11
N LEU A 246 20.02 2.04 1.90
CA LEU A 246 20.88 1.84 0.73
C LEU A 246 20.88 3.04 -0.24
N ASN A 247 20.16 4.12 0.07
CA ASN A 247 20.04 5.28 -0.81
C ASN A 247 20.34 6.62 -0.12
N THR A 248 21.10 6.60 0.97
CA THR A 248 21.67 7.81 1.57
C THR A 248 23.19 7.71 1.57
N VAL A 249 23.79 8.20 0.50
CA VAL A 249 25.02 9.01 0.60
C VAL A 249 24.60 10.42 1.00
#